data_AF-A0A8H7GYH6-F1
#
_entry.id   AF-A0A8H7GYH6-F1
#
_cell.length_a   1.000
_cell.length_b   1.000
_cell.length_c   1.000
_cell.angle_alpha   90.00
_cell.angle_beta   90.00
_cell.angle_gamma   90.00
#
_symmetry.space_group_name_H-M   'P 1'
#
loop_
_entity.id
_entity.type
_entity.pdbx_description
1 polymer ?
#
loop_
_entity_poly.entity_id
_entity_poly.type
_entity_poly.pdbx_seq_one_letter_code
_entity_poly.pdbx_strand_id
1 'polypeptide(L)'
;MSKMCKNALTFVMAESEGLFMDTAKRAQFVDLCTKVALYEAPGFNEVTKRIPELLKWVPLYEPFTLQHTKTNLTTSNKKMHKNSLDYTVFAFFGHIILWANELQHAAKLPEIVDKFRLGISRAQILNLLGGYHLWDRLRRDKTINTKRWKHIQKFRQTFAFEEHQFVLILRCMNLGIQVC
;
A
#
# COMPACT_ATOMS: atom_id res chain seq x y z
N MET A 1 1.02 16.18 -11.34
CA MET A 1 1.30 14.99 -10.53
C MET A 1 1.23 15.35 -9.06
N SER A 2 0.57 14.55 -8.22
CA SER A 2 0.53 14.83 -6.77
C SER A 2 1.91 14.66 -6.12
N LYS A 3 2.16 15.34 -5.00
CA LYS A 3 3.42 15.21 -4.25
C LYS A 3 3.68 13.76 -3.82
N MET A 4 2.63 13.06 -3.35
CA MET A 4 2.72 11.65 -2.95
C MET A 4 3.13 10.77 -4.13
N CYS A 5 2.49 10.94 -5.30
CA CYS A 5 2.81 10.16 -6.48
C CYS A 5 4.23 10.44 -7.00
N LYS A 6 4.66 11.71 -6.99
CA LYS A 6 6.04 12.09 -7.35
C LYS A 6 7.06 11.37 -6.45
N ASN A 7 6.87 11.45 -5.14
CA ASN A 7 7.78 10.84 -4.18
C ASN A 7 7.81 9.31 -4.31
N ALA A 8 6.63 8.70 -4.48
CA ALA A 8 6.51 7.26 -4.70
C ALA A 8 7.23 6.82 -5.99
N LEU A 9 7.05 7.55 -7.09
CA LEU A 9 7.72 7.27 -8.36
C LEU A 9 9.25 7.41 -8.23
N THR A 10 9.73 8.51 -7.63
CA THR A 10 11.16 8.71 -7.40
C THR A 10 11.77 7.57 -6.58
N PHE A 11 11.07 7.12 -5.52
CA PHE A 11 11.52 5.99 -4.72
C PHE A 11 11.62 4.70 -5.54
N VAL A 12 10.57 4.32 -6.28
CA VAL A 12 10.59 3.06 -7.04
C VAL A 12 11.57 3.08 -8.21
N MET A 13 11.84 4.25 -8.79
CA MET A 13 12.89 4.39 -9.79
C MET A 13 14.28 4.19 -9.17
N ALA A 14 14.54 4.80 -8.02
CA ALA A 14 15.82 4.65 -7.31
C ALA A 14 16.07 3.19 -6.86
N GLU A 15 15.02 2.49 -6.45
CA GLU A 15 15.10 1.10 -5.98
C GLU A 15 14.82 0.04 -7.05
N SER A 16 14.72 0.44 -8.32
CA SER A 16 14.38 -0.46 -9.43
C SER A 16 15.39 -1.60 -9.61
N GLU A 17 16.65 -1.36 -9.29
CA GLU A 17 17.74 -2.37 -9.27
C GLU A 17 18.05 -2.88 -7.85
N GLY A 18 17.38 -2.32 -6.83
CA GLY A 18 17.59 -2.61 -5.40
C GLY A 18 16.49 -3.49 -4.82
N LEU A 19 15.67 -2.91 -3.93
CA LEU A 19 14.55 -3.59 -3.25
C LEU A 19 13.73 -4.50 -4.19
N PHE A 20 13.43 -4.01 -5.39
CA PHE A 20 12.49 -4.65 -6.31
C PHE A 20 13.10 -5.78 -7.13
N MET A 21 14.42 -5.98 -7.09
CA MET A 21 15.10 -7.15 -7.67
C MET A 21 15.25 -8.29 -6.66
N ASP A 22 15.29 -7.98 -5.36
CA ASP A 22 15.23 -8.96 -4.29
C ASP A 22 13.81 -9.52 -4.16
N THR A 23 13.61 -10.76 -4.60
CA THR A 23 12.29 -11.40 -4.61
C THR A 23 11.66 -11.51 -3.22
N ALA A 24 12.47 -11.74 -2.19
CA ALA A 24 11.97 -11.86 -0.82
C ALA A 24 11.55 -10.49 -0.29
N LYS A 25 12.41 -9.46 -0.41
CA LYS A 25 12.07 -8.10 0.05
C LYS A 25 10.89 -7.52 -0.72
N ARG A 26 10.82 -7.74 -2.04
CA ARG A 26 9.67 -7.34 -2.87
C ARG A 26 8.38 -7.97 -2.37
N ALA A 27 8.37 -9.27 -2.09
CA ALA A 27 7.18 -9.94 -1.56
C ALA A 27 6.77 -9.39 -0.19
N GLN A 28 7.73 -9.19 0.71
CA GLN A 28 7.49 -8.60 2.03
C GLN A 28 6.96 -7.17 1.95
N PHE A 29 7.46 -6.37 1.00
CA PHE A 29 7.01 -5.01 0.76
C PHE A 29 5.57 -4.97 0.25
N VAL A 30 5.24 -5.81 -0.73
CA VAL A 30 3.87 -5.94 -1.27
C VAL A 30 2.88 -6.34 -0.18
N ASP A 31 3.24 -7.33 0.64
CA ASP A 31 2.43 -7.79 1.76
C ASP A 31 2.22 -6.68 2.81
N LEU A 32 3.30 -5.98 3.20
CA LEU A 32 3.20 -4.84 4.11
C LEU A 32 2.27 -3.74 3.56
N CYS A 33 2.47 -3.31 2.32
CA CYS A 33 1.70 -2.24 1.69
C CYS A 33 0.21 -2.60 1.60
N THR A 34 -0.13 -3.78 1.11
CA THR A 34 -1.52 -4.23 0.97
C THR A 34 -2.22 -4.37 2.32
N LYS A 35 -1.53 -4.89 3.33
CA LYS A 35 -2.07 -4.99 4.70
C LYS A 35 -2.27 -3.63 5.35
N VAL A 36 -1.34 -2.68 5.18
CA VAL A 36 -1.52 -1.31 5.68
C VAL A 36 -2.66 -0.60 4.94
N ALA A 37 -2.82 -0.79 3.63
CA ALA A 37 -3.94 -0.21 2.89
C ALA A 37 -5.31 -0.71 3.42
N LEU A 38 -5.42 -2.01 3.74
CA LEU A 38 -6.68 -2.63 4.18
C LEU A 38 -6.95 -2.46 5.68
N TYR A 39 -5.92 -2.48 6.52
CA TYR A 39 -6.05 -2.56 7.98
C TYR A 39 -5.29 -1.48 8.72
N GLU A 40 -4.62 -0.54 8.03
CA GLU A 40 -3.83 0.55 8.60
C GLU A 40 -2.74 0.04 9.55
N ALA A 41 -2.59 0.70 10.70
CA ALA A 41 -1.58 0.35 11.69
C ALA A 41 -1.76 -1.07 12.28
N PRO A 42 -2.99 -1.62 12.47
CA PRO A 42 -3.18 -3.05 12.70
C PRO A 42 -2.54 -3.95 11.64
N GLY A 43 -2.64 -3.60 10.36
CA GLY A 43 -2.00 -4.34 9.27
C GLY A 43 -0.47 -4.31 9.36
N PHE A 44 0.10 -3.14 9.67
CA PHE A 44 1.55 -3.02 9.93
C PHE A 44 1.99 -3.96 11.06
N ASN A 45 1.26 -3.98 12.17
CA ASN A 45 1.59 -4.83 13.33
C ASN A 45 1.48 -6.32 13.01
N GLU A 46 0.47 -6.74 12.24
CA GLU A 46 0.31 -8.13 11.80
C GLU A 46 1.53 -8.57 11.00
N VAL A 47 1.91 -7.81 9.98
CA VAL A 47 3.00 -8.17 9.07
C VAL A 47 4.34 -8.14 9.80
N THR A 48 4.63 -7.11 10.59
CA THR A 48 5.92 -7.00 11.32
C THR A 48 6.07 -8.01 12.44
N LYS A 49 4.98 -8.53 13.01
CA LYS A 49 5.05 -9.69 13.92
C LYS A 49 5.41 -10.97 13.17
N ARG A 50 4.86 -11.17 11.97
CA ARG A 50 5.15 -12.33 11.12
C ARG A 50 6.54 -12.24 10.49
N ILE A 51 7.01 -11.03 10.17
CA ILE A 51 8.24 -10.75 9.44
C ILE A 51 9.02 -9.64 10.18
N PRO A 52 9.68 -9.96 11.31
CA PRO A 52 10.37 -8.95 12.12
C PRO A 52 11.53 -8.24 11.39
N GLU A 53 12.14 -8.90 10.39
CA GLU A 53 13.21 -8.34 9.55
C GLU A 53 12.80 -7.03 8.85
N LEU A 54 11.51 -6.83 8.57
CA LEU A 54 10.99 -5.57 8.01
C LEU A 54 11.41 -4.36 8.85
N LEU A 55 11.44 -4.51 10.18
CA LEU A 55 11.81 -3.43 11.10
C LEU A 55 13.30 -3.06 11.03
N LYS A 56 14.14 -3.92 10.43
CA LYS A 56 15.57 -3.63 10.26
C LYS A 56 15.85 -2.84 8.99
N TRP A 57 15.18 -3.17 7.88
CA TRP A 57 15.50 -2.60 6.58
C TRP A 57 14.53 -1.50 6.11
N VAL A 58 13.23 -1.59 6.43
CA VAL A 58 12.24 -0.58 5.98
C VAL A 58 12.60 0.83 6.46
N PRO A 59 13.05 1.03 7.72
CA PRO A 59 13.43 2.36 8.19
C PRO A 59 14.67 2.96 7.53
N LEU A 60 15.46 2.16 6.79
CA LEU A 60 16.63 2.65 6.07
C LEU A 60 16.24 3.46 4.82
N TYR A 61 15.00 3.30 4.36
CA TYR A 61 14.47 4.05 3.22
C TYR A 61 13.84 5.35 3.70
N GLU A 62 14.59 6.45 3.56
CA GLU A 62 14.19 7.79 3.96
C GLU A 62 12.79 8.21 3.44
N PRO A 63 12.36 7.87 2.20
CA PRO A 63 11.02 8.17 1.69
C PRO A 63 9.86 7.57 2.51
N PHE A 64 10.12 6.54 3.32
CA PHE A 64 9.12 5.93 4.18
C PHE A 64 9.05 6.54 5.57
N THR A 65 9.85 7.58 5.85
CA THR A 65 9.92 8.17 7.18
C THR A 65 9.06 9.42 7.31
N LEU A 66 8.50 9.65 8.51
CA LEU A 66 7.75 10.85 8.89
C LEU A 66 8.58 12.13 8.72
N GLN A 67 9.91 12.02 8.88
CA GLN A 67 10.85 13.12 8.68
C GLN A 67 10.86 13.59 7.22
N HIS A 68 10.89 12.64 6.27
CA HIS A 68 10.85 12.96 4.86
C HIS A 68 9.49 13.50 4.40
N THR A 69 8.40 12.90 4.87
CA THR A 69 7.05 13.29 4.45
C THR A 69 6.59 14.62 5.05
N LYS A 70 7.34 15.16 6.02
CA LYS A 70 7.01 16.37 6.79
C LYS A 70 5.66 16.25 7.52
N THR A 71 5.28 15.03 7.88
CA THR A 71 4.06 14.77 8.66
C THR A 71 4.35 15.09 10.13
N ASN A 72 3.52 15.93 10.76
CA ASN A 72 3.68 16.30 12.17
C ASN A 72 3.74 15.05 13.06
N LEU A 73 4.83 14.89 13.80
CA LEU A 73 4.97 13.88 14.87
C LEU A 73 3.87 14.14 15.91
N THR A 74 2.82 13.33 15.88
CA THR A 74 1.85 13.31 16.98
C THR A 74 2.48 12.51 18.11
N THR A 75 2.85 13.19 19.21
CA THR A 75 3.35 12.57 20.43
C THR A 75 2.27 11.64 21.00
N SER A 76 2.39 10.36 20.69
CA SER A 76 1.46 9.32 21.13
C SER A 76 2.22 8.29 21.96
N ASN A 77 1.78 8.09 23.19
CA ASN A 77 2.36 7.10 24.12
C ASN A 77 2.10 5.63 23.71
N LYS A 78 1.42 5.38 22.59
CA LYS A 78 1.20 4.01 22.10
C LYS A 78 2.46 3.52 21.38
N LYS A 79 2.95 2.31 21.73
CA LYS A 79 4.12 1.65 21.11
C LYS A 79 4.13 1.69 19.58
N MET A 80 2.96 1.71 18.93
CA MET A 80 2.78 1.80 17.48
C MET A 80 3.30 3.10 16.83
N HIS A 81 3.58 4.16 17.60
CA HIS A 81 4.15 5.42 17.12
C HIS A 81 5.63 5.59 17.47
N LYS A 82 6.30 4.53 17.97
CA LYS A 82 7.73 4.58 18.28
C LYS A 82 8.63 4.38 17.07
N ASN A 83 8.10 4.00 15.90
CA ASN A 83 8.87 3.97 14.67
C ASN A 83 8.71 5.29 13.91
N SER A 84 9.72 5.63 13.11
CA SER A 84 9.75 6.85 12.31
C SER A 84 8.99 6.70 10.99
N LEU A 85 8.14 5.69 10.82
CA LEU A 85 7.57 5.33 9.53
C LEU A 85 6.24 6.03 9.23
N ASP A 86 6.05 6.48 7.98
CA ASP A 86 4.81 7.06 7.50
C ASP A 86 3.92 6.00 6.84
N TYR A 87 2.90 5.56 7.59
CA TYR A 87 1.92 4.58 7.13
C TYR A 87 1.09 5.03 5.93
N THR A 88 1.03 6.34 5.67
CA THR A 88 0.35 6.90 4.50
C THR A 88 1.04 6.49 3.21
N VAL A 89 2.37 6.38 3.20
CA VAL A 89 3.15 5.97 2.02
C VAL A 89 2.90 4.49 1.71
N PHE A 90 2.94 3.62 2.72
CA PHE A 90 2.60 2.20 2.53
C PHE A 90 1.16 2.00 2.08
N ALA A 91 0.21 2.75 2.65
CA ALA A 91 -1.19 2.72 2.23
C ALA A 91 -1.34 3.15 0.76
N PHE A 92 -0.60 4.17 0.31
CA PHE A 92 -0.62 4.64 -1.07
C PHE A 92 -0.16 3.54 -2.05
N PHE A 93 1.01 2.94 -1.81
CA PHE A 93 1.48 1.80 -2.61
C PHE A 93 0.49 0.62 -2.55
N GLY A 94 -0.04 0.31 -1.36
CA GLY A 94 -1.00 -0.76 -1.19
C GLY A 94 -2.28 -0.55 -2.01
N HIS A 95 -2.81 0.68 -2.08
CA HIS A 95 -3.97 0.97 -2.90
C HIS A 95 -3.69 0.90 -4.40
N ILE A 96 -2.49 1.30 -4.86
CA ILE A 96 -2.04 1.08 -6.25
C ILE A 96 -2.01 -0.41 -6.58
N ILE A 97 -1.45 -1.23 -5.68
CA ILE A 97 -1.38 -2.69 -5.86
C ILE A 97 -2.78 -3.31 -5.90
N LEU A 98 -3.70 -2.90 -5.02
CA LEU A 98 -5.07 -3.41 -5.02
C LEU A 98 -5.84 -3.00 -6.28
N TRP A 99 -5.61 -1.79 -6.80
CA TRP A 99 -6.15 -1.37 -8.09
C TRP A 99 -5.60 -2.24 -9.24
N ALA A 100 -4.30 -2.47 -9.28
CA ALA A 100 -3.69 -3.35 -10.27
C ALA A 100 -4.20 -4.79 -10.15
N ASN A 101 -4.46 -5.28 -8.94
CA ASN A 101 -5.07 -6.58 -8.71
C ASN A 101 -6.44 -6.69 -9.36
N GLU A 102 -7.29 -5.69 -9.20
CA GLU A 102 -8.60 -5.66 -9.84
C GLU A 102 -8.51 -5.59 -11.38
N LEU A 103 -7.51 -4.89 -11.92
CA LEU A 103 -7.24 -4.92 -13.37
C LEU A 103 -6.86 -6.31 -13.86
N GLN A 104 -6.00 -7.03 -13.14
CA GLN A 104 -5.66 -8.43 -13.48
C GLN A 104 -6.90 -9.32 -13.43
N HIS A 105 -7.73 -9.16 -12.40
CA HIS A 105 -8.99 -9.89 -12.26
C HIS A 105 -9.92 -9.64 -13.46
N ALA A 106 -10.15 -8.37 -13.81
CA ALA A 106 -10.99 -7.99 -14.95
C ALA A 106 -10.45 -8.53 -16.28
N ALA A 107 -9.13 -8.60 -16.43
CA ALA A 107 -8.45 -9.17 -17.60
C ALA A 107 -8.34 -10.70 -17.58
N LYS A 108 -8.84 -11.38 -16.53
CA LYS A 108 -8.70 -12.83 -16.30
C LYS A 108 -7.24 -13.31 -16.28
N LEU A 109 -6.36 -12.47 -15.76
CA LEU A 109 -4.94 -12.76 -15.54
C LEU A 109 -4.67 -13.17 -14.08
N PRO A 110 -3.53 -13.80 -13.78
CA PRO A 110 -3.16 -14.12 -12.41
C PRO A 110 -3.14 -12.89 -11.50
N GLU A 111 -3.94 -12.96 -10.43
CA GLU A 111 -4.05 -11.87 -9.46
C GLU A 111 -2.77 -11.71 -8.63
N ILE A 112 -2.47 -10.47 -8.24
CA ILE A 112 -1.29 -10.13 -7.43
C ILE A 112 -1.41 -10.77 -6.04
N VAL A 113 -2.61 -10.73 -5.45
CA VAL A 113 -2.85 -11.29 -4.11
C VAL A 113 -2.57 -12.79 -4.06
N ASP A 114 -2.87 -13.51 -5.14
CA ASP A 114 -2.60 -14.95 -5.25
C ASP A 114 -1.13 -15.22 -5.52
N LYS A 115 -0.52 -14.47 -6.45
CA LYS A 115 0.90 -14.59 -6.79
C LYS A 115 1.80 -14.45 -5.56
N PHE A 116 1.51 -13.47 -4.71
CA PHE A 116 2.29 -13.22 -3.49
C PHE A 116 1.73 -13.94 -2.26
N ARG A 117 0.68 -14.78 -2.41
CA ARG A 117 0.05 -15.56 -1.33
C ARG A 117 -0.35 -14.69 -0.13
N LEU A 118 -0.96 -13.53 -0.39
CA LEU A 118 -1.25 -12.52 0.62
C LEU A 118 -2.40 -12.89 1.57
N GLY A 119 -3.19 -13.92 1.21
CA GLY A 119 -4.35 -14.34 1.98
C GLY A 119 -5.43 -13.26 2.05
N ILE A 120 -5.56 -12.47 0.99
CA ILE A 120 -6.55 -11.40 0.84
C ILE A 120 -7.52 -11.84 -0.25
N SER A 121 -8.80 -11.97 0.10
CA SER A 121 -9.85 -12.26 -0.88
C SER A 121 -10.45 -10.98 -1.45
N ARG A 122 -10.96 -11.06 -2.68
CA ARG A 122 -11.69 -9.95 -3.33
C ARG A 122 -12.89 -9.46 -2.51
N ALA A 123 -13.60 -10.37 -1.85
CA ALA A 123 -14.69 -10.04 -0.93
C ALA A 123 -14.21 -9.23 0.29
N GLN A 124 -13.06 -9.57 0.86
CA GLN A 124 -12.47 -8.78 1.96
C GLN A 124 -12.11 -7.37 1.48
N ILE A 125 -11.56 -7.20 0.28
CA ILE A 125 -11.24 -5.88 -0.27
C ILE A 125 -12.51 -5.02 -0.38
N LEU A 126 -13.56 -5.58 -0.99
CA LEU A 126 -14.87 -4.93 -1.11
C LEU A 126 -15.41 -4.50 0.25
N ASN A 127 -15.39 -5.40 1.24
CA ASN A 127 -15.89 -5.15 2.59
C ASN A 127 -15.03 -4.17 3.39
N LEU A 128 -13.77 -3.94 3.02
CA LEU A 128 -12.86 -3.05 3.74
C LEU A 128 -12.67 -1.69 3.08
N LEU A 129 -13.09 -1.52 1.83
CA LEU A 129 -12.95 -0.29 1.04
C LEU A 129 -14.29 0.27 0.52
N GLY A 130 -15.35 -0.54 0.44
CA GLY A 130 -16.61 -0.16 -0.20
C GLY A 130 -16.46 -0.02 -1.72
N GLY A 131 -15.60 -0.86 -2.30
CA GLY A 131 -15.22 -0.92 -3.71
C GLY A 131 -14.09 -1.95 -3.89
N TYR A 132 -13.81 -2.37 -5.11
CA TYR A 132 -12.73 -3.35 -5.37
C TYR A 132 -11.32 -2.75 -5.26
N HIS A 133 -11.23 -1.42 -5.26
CA HIS A 133 -10.05 -0.66 -4.90
C HIS A 133 -10.45 0.71 -4.33
N LEU A 134 -9.48 1.52 -3.89
CA LEU A 134 -9.77 2.79 -3.22
C LEU A 134 -10.58 3.77 -4.10
N TRP A 135 -10.20 3.88 -5.36
CA TRP A 135 -10.82 4.81 -6.33
C TRP A 135 -12.15 4.32 -6.89
N ASP A 136 -12.54 3.09 -6.59
CA ASP A 136 -13.87 2.59 -6.91
C ASP A 136 -14.87 3.13 -5.87
N ARG A 137 -15.85 3.92 -6.31
CA ARG A 137 -16.74 4.72 -5.44
C ARG A 137 -18.16 4.12 -5.34
N LEU A 138 -18.26 2.79 -5.25
CA LEU A 138 -19.54 2.07 -5.37
C LEU A 138 -20.57 2.43 -4.30
N ARG A 139 -20.20 2.47 -3.00
CA ARG A 139 -20.96 3.03 -1.84
C ARG A 139 -20.32 2.55 -0.52
N ARG A 140 -20.72 3.14 0.61
CA ARG A 140 -20.41 2.57 1.93
C ARG A 140 -21.27 1.33 2.16
N ASP A 141 -20.64 0.17 2.27
CA ASP A 141 -21.31 -1.04 2.77
C ASP A 141 -21.68 -0.83 4.26
N LYS A 142 -22.86 -1.30 4.67
CA LYS A 142 -23.33 -1.21 6.07
C LYS A 142 -22.38 -1.91 7.04
N THR A 143 -21.60 -2.89 6.58
CA THR A 143 -20.60 -3.63 7.35
C THR A 143 -19.35 -2.80 7.67
N ILE A 144 -19.10 -1.70 6.94
CA ILE A 144 -17.94 -0.83 7.21
C ILE A 144 -18.24 0.08 8.39
N ASN A 145 -17.48 -0.09 9.47
CA ASN A 145 -17.58 0.77 10.63
C ASN A 145 -17.20 2.23 10.31
N THR A 146 -17.76 3.16 11.08
CA THR A 146 -17.63 4.61 10.82
C THR A 146 -16.18 5.10 10.86
N LYS A 147 -15.33 4.52 11.72
CA LYS A 147 -13.92 4.91 11.83
C LYS A 147 -13.16 4.56 10.55
N ARG A 148 -13.30 3.32 10.08
CA ARG A 148 -12.69 2.86 8.82
C ARG A 148 -13.19 3.66 7.64
N TRP A 149 -14.49 3.95 7.58
CA TRP A 149 -15.07 4.77 6.52
C TRP A 149 -14.46 6.17 6.45
N LYS A 150 -14.25 6.84 7.59
CA LYS A 150 -13.58 8.15 7.64
C LYS A 150 -12.16 8.10 7.07
N HIS A 151 -11.40 7.05 7.35
CA HIS A 151 -10.06 6.88 6.79
C HIS A 151 -10.08 6.62 5.28
N ILE A 152 -11.00 5.79 4.79
CA ILE A 152 -11.20 5.60 3.34
C ILE A 152 -11.53 6.92 2.66
N GLN A 153 -12.43 7.73 3.23
CA GLN A 153 -12.77 9.05 2.69
C GLN A 153 -11.54 9.97 2.68
N LYS A 154 -10.74 9.98 3.75
CA LYS A 154 -9.48 10.73 3.80
C LYS A 154 -8.51 10.30 2.71
N PHE A 155 -8.31 8.99 2.52
CA PHE A 155 -7.46 8.47 1.45
C PHE A 155 -7.99 8.84 0.07
N ARG A 156 -9.31 8.73 -0.18
CA ARG A 156 -9.93 9.16 -1.45
C ARG A 156 -9.78 10.65 -1.75
N GLN A 157 -9.67 11.49 -0.71
CA GLN A 157 -9.41 12.93 -0.85
C GLN A 157 -7.92 13.22 -1.07
N THR A 158 -7.04 12.44 -0.45
CA THR A 158 -5.59 12.70 -0.43
C THR A 158 -4.88 12.04 -1.62
N PHE A 159 -5.31 10.87 -2.05
CA PHE A 159 -4.69 10.06 -3.10
C PHE A 159 -5.40 10.34 -4.43
N ALA A 160 -4.84 11.28 -5.20
CA ALA A 160 -5.27 11.53 -6.56
C ALA A 160 -5.16 10.25 -7.40
N PHE A 161 -6.14 9.99 -8.26
CA PHE A 161 -6.07 8.88 -9.21
C PHE A 161 -5.19 9.31 -10.38
N GLU A 162 -4.03 8.67 -10.54
CA GLU A 162 -3.01 9.04 -11.53
C GLU A 162 -2.56 7.80 -12.32
N GLU A 163 -3.49 7.22 -13.09
CA GLU A 163 -3.35 5.93 -13.79
C GLU A 163 -2.00 5.72 -14.49
N HIS A 164 -1.59 6.66 -15.36
CA HIS A 164 -0.31 6.55 -16.07
C HIS A 164 0.89 6.47 -15.12
N GLN A 165 0.85 7.21 -14.00
CA GLN A 165 1.92 7.18 -13.00
C GLN A 165 1.87 5.88 -12.19
N PHE A 166 0.68 5.35 -11.92
CA PHE A 166 0.52 4.07 -11.23
C PHE A 166 1.10 2.93 -12.05
N VAL A 167 0.88 2.92 -13.37
CA VAL A 167 1.50 1.96 -14.30
C VAL A 167 3.02 2.05 -14.25
N LEU A 168 3.59 3.26 -14.29
CA LEU A 168 5.05 3.44 -14.17
C LEU A 168 5.57 2.92 -12.83
N ILE A 169 4.89 3.25 -11.73
CA ILE A 169 5.23 2.78 -10.39
C ILE A 169 5.26 1.24 -10.37
N LEU A 170 4.21 0.59 -10.86
CA LEU A 170 4.10 -0.87 -10.89
C LEU A 170 5.18 -1.54 -11.75
N ARG A 171 5.54 -0.92 -12.89
CA ARG A 171 6.64 -1.40 -13.74
C ARG A 171 7.98 -1.34 -13.00
N CYS A 172 8.28 -0.23 -12.34
CA CYS A 172 9.50 -0.09 -11.54
C CYS A 172 9.54 -1.04 -10.33
N MET A 173 8.38 -1.37 -9.74
CA MET A 173 8.29 -2.35 -8.66
C MET A 173 8.59 -3.79 -9.12
N ASN A 174 8.69 -4.04 -10.42
CA ASN A 174 8.99 -5.32 -11.04
C ASN A 174 8.22 -6.49 -10.41
N LEU A 175 6.90 -6.36 -10.29
CA LEU A 175 6.08 -7.39 -9.65
C LEU A 175 6.01 -8.70 -10.44
N GLY A 176 6.62 -8.75 -11.63
CA GLY A 176 6.62 -9.88 -12.56
C GLY A 176 5.22 -10.24 -13.06
N ILE A 177 4.31 -9.25 -13.08
CA ILE A 177 2.96 -9.37 -13.62
C ILE A 177 2.91 -8.59 -14.92
N GLN A 178 2.11 -9.07 -15.88
CA GLN A 178 1.87 -8.33 -17.11
C GLN A 178 0.96 -7.16 -16.77
N VAL A 179 1.51 -5.94 -16.74
CA VAL A 179 0.71 -4.73 -16.48
C VAL A 179 -0.09 -4.45 -17.76
N CYS A 180 -1.41 -4.64 -17.68
CA CYS A 180 -2.37 -4.29 -18.72
C CYS A 180 -2.39 -2.77 -18.97
#